data_AF-A0A940VDM7-F1
#
_entry.id   AF-A0A940VDM7-F1
#
_cell.length_a   1.000
_cell.length_b   1.000
_cell.length_c   1.000
_cell.angle_alpha   90.00
_cell.angle_beta   90.00
_cell.angle_gamma   90.00
#
_symmetry.space_group_name_H-M   'P 1'
#
loop_
_entity.id
_entity.type
_entity.pdbx_description
1 polymer ?
#
loop_
_entity_poly.entity_id
_entity_poly.type
_entity_poly.pdbx_seq_one_letter_code
_entity_poly.pdbx_strand_id
1 'polypeptide(L)'
;MPTIRLYEREGLVLPFRKPSGHRLFSDSDLERIRCLRRTMNEKKISMAGIRTILSMIPCWSLMGCPPEARASCAAVTTTGSPCWTIEAKPWQCATAECRGCIVYQHVSDCAPLKRAIADLTLAHSSPTPNRTP
;
A
#
# COMPACT_ATOMS: atom_id res chain seq x y z
N MET A 1 11.15 17.42 -11.06
CA MET A 1 10.20 16.30 -11.27
C MET A 1 10.94 14.99 -11.02
N PRO A 2 10.50 14.15 -10.07
CA PRO A 2 11.14 12.86 -9.82
C PRO A 2 11.08 11.92 -11.04
N THR A 3 12.15 11.15 -11.25
CA THR A 3 12.17 10.11 -12.28
C THR A 3 11.48 8.83 -11.77
N ILE A 4 11.10 7.92 -12.68
CA ILE A 4 10.54 6.61 -12.28
C ILE A 4 11.50 5.85 -11.36
N ARG A 5 12.81 5.96 -11.61
CA ARG A 5 13.86 5.37 -10.77
C ARG A 5 13.82 5.87 -9.33
N LEU A 6 13.43 7.13 -9.12
CA LEU A 6 13.26 7.68 -7.78
C LEU A 6 12.08 7.00 -7.06
N TYR A 7 10.94 6.84 -7.73
CA TYR A 7 9.79 6.15 -7.13
C TYR A 7 10.09 4.69 -6.80
N GLU A 8 10.89 4.01 -7.64
CA GLU A 8 11.34 2.64 -7.36
C GLU A 8 12.19 2.58 -6.11
N ARG A 9 13.21 3.44 -6.01
CA ARG A 9 14.13 3.49 -4.87
C ARG A 9 13.39 3.75 -3.56
N GLU A 10 12.34 4.55 -3.63
CA GLU A 10 11.56 4.97 -2.46
C GLU A 10 10.40 4.01 -2.17
N GLY A 11 10.34 2.87 -2.87
CA GLY A 11 9.34 1.82 -2.64
C GLY A 11 7.91 2.22 -3.04
N LEU A 12 7.74 3.31 -3.79
CA LEU A 12 6.43 3.76 -4.26
C LEU A 12 6.00 3.01 -5.53
N VAL A 13 6.96 2.54 -6.34
CA VAL A 13 6.70 1.74 -7.54
C VAL A 13 7.53 0.47 -7.48
N LEU A 14 6.90 -0.69 -7.59
CA LEU A 14 7.57 -1.99 -7.60
C LEU A 14 7.64 -2.49 -9.03
N PRO A 15 8.76 -2.37 -9.77
CA PRO A 15 8.80 -2.73 -11.19
C PRO A 15 8.79 -4.24 -11.37
N PHE A 16 8.18 -4.73 -12.46
CA PHE A 16 8.48 -6.07 -12.94
C PHE A 16 9.81 -6.05 -13.67
N ARG A 17 10.70 -7.03 -13.40
CA ARG A 17 11.96 -7.18 -14.12
C ARG A 17 11.96 -8.48 -14.90
N LYS A 18 12.20 -8.37 -16.21
CA LYS A 18 12.50 -9.54 -17.05
C LYS A 18 13.83 -10.17 -16.63
N PRO A 19 14.08 -11.44 -16.99
CA PRO A 19 15.40 -12.06 -16.84
C PRO A 19 16.53 -11.23 -17.49
N SER A 20 16.24 -10.49 -18.57
CA SER A 20 17.17 -9.58 -19.23
C SER A 20 17.50 -8.30 -18.44
N GLY A 21 16.89 -8.09 -17.26
CA GLY A 21 17.04 -6.88 -16.44
C GLY A 21 16.18 -5.69 -16.87
N HIS A 22 15.46 -5.78 -18.00
CA HIS A 22 14.56 -4.73 -18.46
C HIS A 22 13.31 -4.64 -17.58
N ARG A 23 12.92 -3.40 -17.26
CA ARG A 23 11.69 -3.10 -16.53
C ARG A 23 10.49 -3.19 -17.46
N LEU A 24 9.42 -3.80 -16.98
CA LEU A 24 8.10 -3.70 -17.59
C LEU A 24 7.15 -3.02 -16.61
N PHE A 25 6.33 -2.12 -17.14
CA PHE A 25 5.31 -1.41 -16.40
C PHE A 25 3.94 -1.79 -16.98
N SER A 26 3.01 -2.18 -16.11
CA SER A 26 1.61 -2.39 -16.47
C SER A 26 0.86 -1.06 -16.52
N ASP A 27 -0.36 -1.07 -17.04
CA ASP A 27 -1.23 0.12 -16.97
C ASP A 27 -1.47 0.59 -15.53
N SER A 28 -1.59 -0.35 -14.57
CA SER A 28 -1.70 -0.01 -13.15
C SER A 28 -0.45 0.66 -12.58
N ASP A 29 0.75 0.35 -13.09
CA ASP A 29 1.95 1.09 -12.72
C ASP A 29 1.95 2.51 -13.29
N LEU A 30 1.50 2.65 -14.55
CA LEU A 30 1.42 3.95 -15.20
C LEU A 30 0.41 4.85 -14.48
N GLU A 31 -0.73 4.31 -14.05
CA GLU A 31 -1.70 5.04 -13.23
C GLU A 31 -1.13 5.43 -11.87
N ARG A 32 -0.36 4.54 -11.23
CA ARG A 32 0.32 4.86 -9.97
C ARG A 32 1.30 6.01 -10.15
N ILE A 33 2.10 5.96 -11.21
CA ILE A 33 3.05 7.03 -11.56
C ILE A 33 2.32 8.34 -11.84
N ARG A 34 1.21 8.31 -12.59
CA ARG A 34 0.37 9.50 -12.84
C ARG A 34 -0.21 10.06 -11.55
N CYS A 35 -0.72 9.21 -10.66
CA CYS A 35 -1.23 9.61 -9.36
C CYS A 35 -0.12 10.25 -8.49
N LEU A 36 1.04 9.60 -8.36
CA LEU A 36 2.19 10.13 -7.62
C LEU A 36 2.58 11.53 -8.13
N ARG A 37 2.70 11.68 -9.46
CA ARG A 37 3.04 12.96 -10.09
C ARG A 37 2.01 14.05 -9.79
N ARG A 38 0.72 13.78 -9.94
CA ARG A 38 -0.36 14.74 -9.61
C ARG A 38 -0.30 15.14 -8.14
N THR A 39 -0.19 14.16 -7.25
CA THR A 39 -0.12 14.39 -5.80
C THR A 39 1.07 15.28 -5.41
N MET A 40 2.26 15.06 -5.97
CA MET A 40 3.42 15.91 -5.66
C MET A 40 3.36 17.28 -6.35
N ASN A 41 2.94 17.34 -7.61
CA ASN A 41 3.01 18.59 -8.38
C ASN A 41 1.86 19.54 -8.06
N GLU A 42 0.65 19.01 -7.89
CA GLU A 42 -0.57 19.81 -7.68
C GLU A 42 -0.89 19.97 -6.20
N LYS A 43 -0.81 18.89 -5.42
CA LYS A 43 -1.12 18.92 -3.97
C LYS A 43 0.08 19.23 -3.09
N LYS A 44 1.27 19.34 -3.67
CA LYS A 44 2.54 19.67 -2.97
C LYS A 44 2.87 18.73 -1.82
N ILE A 45 2.36 17.50 -1.85
CA ILE A 45 2.68 16.48 -0.85
C ILE A 45 4.06 15.91 -1.17
N SER A 46 4.94 15.88 -0.17
CA SER A 46 6.29 15.33 -0.31
C SER A 46 6.25 13.80 -0.46
N MET A 47 7.36 13.24 -0.94
CA MET A 47 7.48 11.78 -1.06
C MET A 47 7.39 11.06 0.29
N ALA A 48 7.98 11.64 1.34
CA ALA A 48 7.82 11.15 2.71
C ALA A 48 6.34 11.19 3.14
N GLY A 49 5.63 12.29 2.83
CA GLY A 49 4.19 12.40 3.09
C GLY A 49 3.38 11.32 2.38
N ILE A 50 3.68 11.03 1.10
CA ILE A 50 3.04 9.95 0.36
C ILE A 50 3.32 8.60 1.02
N ARG A 51 4.55 8.29 1.40
CA ARG A 51 4.88 7.03 2.09
C ARG A 51 4.12 6.90 3.41
N THR A 52 4.01 7.97 4.18
CA THR A 52 3.22 8.00 5.42
C THR A 52 1.75 7.71 5.15
N ILE A 53 1.14 8.34 4.15
CA ILE A 53 -0.26 8.05 3.77
C ILE A 53 -0.42 6.58 3.37
N LEU A 54 0.50 6.05 2.56
CA LEU A 54 0.44 4.64 2.14
C LEU A 54 0.68 3.66 3.30
N SER A 55 1.45 4.03 4.32
CA SER A 55 1.62 3.21 5.54
C SER A 55 0.37 3.10 6.39
N MET A 56 -0.60 4.01 6.21
CA MET A 56 -1.87 3.95 6.93
C MET A 56 -2.84 2.94 6.32
N ILE A 57 -2.52 2.33 5.17
CA ILE A 57 -3.33 1.27 4.58
C ILE A 57 -3.27 0.04 5.50
N PRO A 58 -4.40 -0.41 6.07
CA PRO A 58 -4.44 -1.55 6.97
C PRO A 58 -4.35 -2.84 6.17
N CYS A 59 -3.13 -3.19 5.76
CA CYS A 59 -2.87 -4.36 4.92
C CYS A 59 -3.43 -5.65 5.54
N TRP A 60 -3.48 -5.73 6.88
CA TRP A 60 -4.04 -6.87 7.61
C TRP A 60 -5.54 -7.04 7.40
N SER A 61 -6.29 -5.96 7.21
CA SER A 61 -7.73 -6.00 6.95
C SER A 61 -7.99 -6.51 5.54
N LEU A 62 -7.26 -5.95 4.56
CA LEU A 62 -7.36 -6.34 3.14
C LEU A 62 -6.89 -7.77 2.87
N MET A 63 -5.82 -8.20 3.54
CA MET A 63 -5.30 -9.57 3.43
C MET A 63 -6.07 -10.58 4.30
N GLY A 64 -6.94 -10.13 5.20
CA GLY A 64 -7.61 -11.01 6.17
C GLY A 64 -6.64 -11.70 7.14
N CYS A 65 -5.58 -11.01 7.56
CA CYS A 65 -4.57 -11.60 8.44
C CYS A 65 -5.19 -12.02 9.78
N PRO A 66 -4.88 -13.22 10.30
CA PRO A 66 -5.36 -13.64 11.61
C PRO A 66 -4.65 -12.87 12.74
N PRO A 67 -5.23 -12.80 13.96
CA PRO A 67 -4.69 -11.98 15.05
C PRO A 67 -3.23 -12.28 15.41
N GLU A 68 -2.82 -13.55 15.40
CA GLU A 68 -1.46 -14.00 15.69
C GLU A 68 -0.43 -13.47 14.66
N ALA A 69 -0.83 -13.41 13.39
CA ALA A 69 0.00 -12.82 12.35
C ALA A 69 0.10 -11.29 12.50
N ARG A 70 -0.97 -10.63 12.95
CA ARG A 70 -0.95 -9.17 13.20
C ARG A 70 0.00 -8.82 14.35
N ALA A 71 -0.04 -9.59 15.44
CA ALA A 71 0.77 -9.35 16.63
C ALA A 71 2.28 -9.39 16.35
N SER A 72 2.71 -10.18 15.35
CA SER A 72 4.11 -10.35 14.96
C SER A 72 4.51 -9.59 13.69
N CYS A 73 3.61 -8.80 13.10
CA CYS A 73 3.86 -8.13 11.82
C CYS A 73 4.36 -6.69 12.00
N ALA A 74 5.60 -6.42 11.59
CA ALA A 74 6.18 -5.07 11.64
C ALA A 74 5.39 -4.04 10.80
N ALA A 75 4.67 -4.47 9.75
CA ALA A 75 3.86 -3.57 8.94
C ALA A 75 2.62 -3.02 9.69
N VAL A 76 2.22 -3.63 10.80
CA VAL A 76 1.10 -3.14 11.63
C VAL A 76 1.52 -1.93 12.47
N THR A 77 2.77 -1.92 12.94
CA THR A 77 3.28 -0.87 13.84
C THR A 77 4.13 0.18 13.14
N THR A 78 4.69 -0.14 11.97
CA THR A 78 5.58 0.77 11.24
C THR A 78 4.81 1.93 10.61
N THR A 79 5.16 3.14 10.98
CA THR A 79 4.71 4.38 10.32
C THR A 79 5.71 4.84 9.26
N GLY A 80 5.23 5.44 8.17
CA GLY A 80 6.10 6.07 7.16
C GLY A 80 6.64 5.12 6.09
N SER A 81 6.31 3.83 6.16
CA SER A 81 6.64 2.82 5.15
C SER A 81 5.45 1.89 4.92
N PRO A 82 4.95 1.74 3.68
CA PRO A 82 3.85 0.83 3.39
C PRO A 82 4.27 -0.64 3.55
N CYS A 83 3.30 -1.53 3.74
CA CYS A 83 3.57 -2.93 4.06
C CYS A 83 4.48 -3.64 3.02
N TRP A 84 4.42 -3.24 1.75
CA TRP A 84 5.22 -3.85 0.68
C TRP A 84 6.70 -3.45 0.70
N THR A 85 7.11 -2.48 1.52
CA THR A 85 8.54 -2.16 1.74
C THR A 85 9.08 -2.76 3.03
N ILE A 86 8.26 -3.46 3.81
CA ILE A 86 8.66 -4.13 5.05
C ILE A 86 9.11 -5.55 4.74
N GLU A 87 10.31 -5.93 5.19
CA GLU A 87 10.90 -7.25 4.97
C GLU A 87 10.36 -8.30 5.95
N ALA A 88 10.31 -7.98 7.24
CA ALA A 88 9.85 -8.90 8.29
C ALA A 88 8.31 -8.96 8.37
N LYS A 89 7.69 -9.79 7.53
CA LYS A 89 6.24 -10.04 7.53
C LYS A 89 5.93 -11.52 7.76
N PRO A 90 4.99 -11.86 8.68
CA PRO A 90 4.57 -13.23 8.90
C PRO A 90 3.50 -13.68 7.90
N TRP A 91 3.10 -14.96 8.01
CA TRP A 91 1.99 -15.56 7.28
C TRP A 91 2.16 -15.48 5.75
N GLN A 92 1.07 -15.38 4.98
CA GLN A 92 1.11 -15.32 3.51
C GLN A 92 1.96 -14.16 2.98
N CYS A 93 2.10 -13.08 3.76
CA CYS A 93 2.94 -11.95 3.42
C CYS A 93 4.45 -12.24 3.47
N ALA A 94 4.87 -13.35 4.11
CA ALA A 94 6.27 -13.76 4.20
C ALA A 94 6.85 -14.17 2.84
N THR A 95 6.02 -14.78 1.99
CA THR A 95 6.42 -15.30 0.66
C THR A 95 5.71 -14.56 -0.48
N ALA A 96 4.93 -13.52 -0.19
CA ALA A 96 4.13 -12.83 -1.19
C ALA A 96 5.00 -11.96 -2.12
N GLU A 97 4.73 -12.05 -3.42
CA GLU A 97 5.16 -11.03 -4.37
C GLU A 97 4.25 -9.79 -4.21
N CYS A 98 4.74 -8.78 -3.49
CA CYS A 98 3.93 -7.60 -3.16
C CYS A 98 3.41 -6.85 -4.40
N ARG A 99 4.10 -6.94 -5.55
CA ARG A 99 3.62 -6.36 -6.80
C ARG A 99 2.27 -6.96 -7.22
N GLY A 100 2.04 -8.26 -7.02
CA GLY A 100 0.77 -8.93 -7.30
C GLY A 100 -0.24 -8.89 -6.14
N CYS A 101 0.14 -8.36 -4.98
CA CYS A 101 -0.69 -8.34 -3.79
C CYS A 101 -1.86 -7.37 -3.91
N ILE A 102 -3.04 -7.78 -3.41
CA ILE A 102 -4.26 -6.98 -3.38
C ILE A 102 -4.06 -5.62 -2.69
N VAL A 103 -3.21 -5.54 -1.66
CA VAL A 103 -2.91 -4.29 -0.95
C VAL A 103 -2.21 -3.30 -1.87
N TYR A 104 -1.22 -3.76 -2.64
CA TYR A 104 -0.52 -2.90 -3.59
C TYR A 104 -1.44 -2.54 -4.76
N GLN A 105 -2.11 -3.52 -5.35
CA GLN A 105 -2.96 -3.34 -6.54
C GLN A 105 -4.18 -2.45 -6.29
N HIS A 106 -4.82 -2.51 -5.12
CA HIS A 106 -6.00 -1.68 -4.84
C HIS A 106 -5.71 -0.18 -4.70
N VAL A 107 -4.46 0.21 -4.47
CA VAL A 107 -4.06 1.62 -4.32
C VAL A 107 -3.20 2.12 -5.48
N SER A 108 -3.43 1.56 -6.67
CA SER A 108 -2.71 1.96 -7.89
C SER A 108 -3.05 3.36 -8.38
N ASP A 109 -4.16 3.97 -7.95
CA ASP A 109 -4.55 5.31 -8.38
C ASP A 109 -5.18 6.12 -7.24
N CYS A 110 -5.36 7.42 -7.48
CA CYS A 110 -5.67 8.37 -6.43
C CYS A 110 -7.11 8.23 -5.87
N ALA A 111 -8.06 7.75 -6.68
CA ALA A 111 -9.47 7.66 -6.27
C ALA A 111 -9.75 6.43 -5.37
N PRO A 112 -9.30 5.21 -5.71
CA PRO A 112 -9.36 4.02 -4.87
C PRO A 112 -8.58 4.14 -3.57
N LEU A 113 -7.46 4.88 -3.52
CA LEU A 113 -6.78 5.14 -2.24
C LEU A 113 -7.69 5.90 -1.26
N LYS A 114 -8.33 6.99 -1.72
CA LYS A 114 -9.26 7.76 -0.90
C LYS A 114 -10.46 6.92 -0.49
N ARG A 115 -10.99 6.11 -1.41
CA ARG A 115 -12.13 5.22 -1.15
C ARG A 115 -11.75 4.11 -0.15
N ALA A 116 -10.62 3.45 -0.31
CA ALA A 116 -10.14 2.43 0.62
C ALA A 116 -10.00 3.01 2.03
N ILE A 117 -9.32 4.16 2.18
CA ILE A 117 -9.20 4.84 3.47
C ILE A 117 -10.58 5.19 4.04
N ALA A 118 -11.50 5.70 3.21
CA ALA A 118 -12.86 6.04 3.64
C ALA A 118 -13.66 4.81 4.10
N ASP A 119 -13.70 3.75 3.29
CA ASP A 119 -14.43 2.51 3.59
C ASP A 119 -13.92 1.88 4.89
N LEU A 120 -12.60 1.92 5.12
CA LEU A 120 -11.98 1.42 6.35
C LEU A 120 -12.26 2.30 7.57
N THR A 121 -12.39 3.61 7.38
CA THR A 121 -12.78 4.54 8.47
C THR A 121 -14.27 4.36 8.82
N LEU A 122 -15.11 4.10 7.82
CA LEU A 122 -16.55 3.93 7.97
C LEU A 122 -16.93 2.54 8.51
N ALA A 123 -16.18 1.48 8.19
CA ALA A 123 -16.39 0.14 8.71
C ALA A 123 -16.26 0.06 10.26
N HIS A 124 -15.56 1.01 10.88
CA HIS A 124 -15.45 1.16 12.34
C HIS A 124 -16.52 2.06 12.97
N SER A 125 -17.49 2.55 12.19
CA SER A 125 -18.61 3.38 12.68
C SER A 125 -19.96 2.64 12.80
N SER A 126 -19.98 1.33 12.57
CA SER A 126 -21.17 0.51 12.88
C SER A 126 -21.15 0.12 14.37
N PRO A 127 -22.19 0.46 15.16
CA PRO A 127 -22.28 0.04 16.55
C PRO A 127 -22.37 -1.49 16.59
N THR A 128 -21.57 -2.11 17.45
CA THR A 128 -21.67 -3.52 17.80
C THR A 128 -23.13 -3.93 18.01
N PRO A 129 -23.67 -4.97 17.33
CA PRO A 129 -24.97 -5.49 17.68
C PRO A 129 -24.86 -6.09 19.08
N ASN A 130 -25.61 -5.47 19.99
CA ASN A 130 -25.73 -5.81 21.40
C ASN A 130 -25.99 -7.32 21.54
N ARG A 131 -25.03 -8.08 22.07
CA ARG A 131 -25.29 -9.46 22.53
C ARG A 131 -25.74 -9.39 23.98
N THR A 132 -27.02 -9.68 24.20
CA THR A 132 -27.57 -10.24 25.45
C THR A 132 -29.06 -10.56 25.22
N PRO A 133 -29.70 -11.40 26.05
CA PRO A 133 -29.24 -11.99 27.32
C PRO A 133 -28.43 -13.28 27.16
#